data_AF-A0A2G1WZP1-F1
#
_entry.id   AF-A0A2G1WZP1-F1
#
_cell.length_a   1.000
_cell.length_b   1.000
_cell.length_c   1.000
_cell.angle_alpha   90.00
_cell.angle_beta   90.00
_cell.angle_gamma   90.00
#
_symmetry.space_group_name_H-M   'P 1'
#
loop_
_entity.id
_entity.type
_entity.pdbx_description
1 polymer ?
#
loop_
_entity_poly.entity_id
_entity_poly.type
_entity_poly.pdbx_seq_one_letter_code
_entity_poly.pdbx_strand_id
1 'polypeptide(L)' 'MISLDEAVTARLESHGERFEVLIDPDAALAIKRGEFEGDLEEVIAAEDIFENASRGDRPAEEDLE' A
#
# COMPACT_ATOMS: atom_id res chain seq x y z
N MET A 1 -4.19 12.69 -4.63
CA MET A 1 -4.84 12.19 -3.40
C MET A 1 -6.06 11.39 -3.83
N ILE A 2 -6.00 10.07 -3.72
CA ILE A 2 -7.06 9.16 -4.18
C ILE A 2 -8.05 8.88 -3.05
N SER A 3 -9.30 8.59 -3.38
CA SER A 3 -10.32 8.20 -2.42
C SER A 3 -10.05 6.76 -1.93
N LEU A 4 -10.23 6.50 -0.63
CA LEU A 4 -10.08 5.14 -0.06
C LEU A 4 -11.02 4.11 -0.71
N ASP A 5 -12.20 4.56 -1.18
CA ASP A 5 -13.16 3.72 -1.91
C ASP A 5 -12.66 3.25 -3.29
N GLU A 6 -11.70 3.97 -3.89
CA GLU A 6 -11.18 3.71 -5.24
C GLU A 6 -9.78 3.05 -5.20
N ALA A 7 -9.13 3.07 -4.04
CA ALA A 7 -7.82 2.46 -3.84
C ALA A 7 -7.89 0.92 -3.80
N VAL A 8 -6.85 0.27 -4.31
CA VAL A 8 -6.69 -1.18 -4.23
C VAL A 8 -5.60 -1.54 -3.23
N THR A 9 -5.76 -2.68 -2.56
CA THR A 9 -4.78 -3.18 -1.59
C THR A 9 -3.65 -3.92 -2.30
N ALA A 10 -2.45 -3.36 -2.26
CA ALA A 10 -1.22 -4.08 -2.55
C ALA A 10 -0.76 -4.82 -1.29
N ARG A 11 -0.43 -6.10 -1.42
CA ARG A 11 0.00 -6.95 -0.30
C ARG A 11 1.38 -7.54 -0.58
N LEU A 12 2.23 -7.50 0.44
CA LEU A 12 3.50 -8.21 0.49
C LEU A 12 3.55 -9.09 1.74
N GLU A 13 3.87 -10.36 1.58
CA GLU A 13 4.08 -11.30 2.70
C GLU A 13 5.56 -11.68 2.74
N SER A 14 6.23 -11.36 3.84
CA SER A 14 7.67 -11.53 4.01
C SER A 14 7.97 -11.91 5.45
N HIS A 15 8.86 -12.89 5.66
CA HIS A 15 9.31 -13.32 7.00
C HIS A 15 8.20 -13.70 8.00
N GLY A 16 7.01 -14.07 7.51
CA GLY A 16 5.86 -14.42 8.35
C GLY A 16 4.94 -13.23 8.67
N GLU A 17 5.30 -12.04 8.19
CA GLU A 17 4.59 -10.80 8.38
C GLU A 17 3.90 -10.36 7.09
N ARG A 18 2.80 -9.61 7.23
CA ARG A 18 1.98 -9.13 6.13
C ARG A 18 1.97 -7.61 6.14
N PHE A 19 2.32 -7.05 4.99
CA PHE A 19 2.33 -5.61 4.75
C PHE A 19 1.27 -5.29 3.70
N GLU A 20 0.31 -4.42 4.06
CA GLU A 20 -0.72 -3.94 3.15
C GLU A 20 -0.63 -2.42 2.97
N VAL A 21 -0.73 -1.98 1.72
CA VAL A 21 -0.76 -0.56 1.35
C VAL A 21 -1.91 -0.32 0.39
N LEU A 22 -2.61 0.80 0.56
CA LEU A 22 -3.63 1.25 -0.36
C LEU A 22 -3.00 2.12 -1.44
N ILE A 23 -3.14 1.70 -2.69
CA ILE A 23 -2.54 2.35 -3.85
C ILE A 23 -3.58 2.58 -4.94
N ASP A 24 -3.36 3.59 -5.76
CA ASP A 24 -4.11 3.78 -7.00
C ASP A 24 -4.03 2.53 -7.92
N PRO A 25 -5.16 2.04 -8.46
CA PRO A 25 -5.18 0.84 -9.29
C PRO A 25 -4.40 0.98 -10.60
N ASP A 26 -4.40 2.17 -11.21
CA ASP A 26 -3.66 2.42 -12.45
C ASP A 26 -2.16 2.49 -12.16
N ALA A 27 -1.76 3.14 -11.06
CA ALA A 27 -0.38 3.15 -10.60
C ALA A 27 0.12 1.74 -10.25
N ALA A 28 -0.67 0.95 -9.53
CA ALA A 28 -0.34 -0.43 -9.18
C ALA A 28 -0.10 -1.29 -10.44
N LEU A 29 -0.92 -1.08 -11.47
CA LEU A 29 -0.78 -1.76 -12.76
C LEU A 29 0.49 -1.32 -13.49
N ALA A 30 0.79 -0.01 -13.51
CA ALA A 30 2.01 0.53 -14.11
C ALA A 30 3.27 0.01 -13.41
N ILE A 31 3.28 -0.02 -12.07
CA ILE A 31 4.38 -0.57 -11.26
C ILE A 31 4.61 -2.03 -11.61
N LYS A 32 3.53 -2.84 -11.68
CA LYS A 32 3.62 -4.26 -12.02
C LYS A 32 4.17 -4.51 -13.44
N ARG A 33 4.00 -3.55 -14.35
CA ARG A 33 4.51 -3.62 -15.73
C ARG A 33 5.91 -3.01 -15.90
N GLY A 34 6.45 -2.37 -14.86
CA GLY A 34 7.71 -1.64 -14.94
C GLY A 34 7.61 -0.34 -15.75
N GLU A 35 6.39 0.19 -15.89
CA GLU A 35 6.06 1.41 -16.66
C GLU A 35 5.76 2.60 -15.75
N PHE A 36 6.00 2.47 -14.45
CA PHE A 36 5.76 3.54 -13.49
C PHE A 36 6.94 4.52 -13.45
N GLU A 37 6.70 5.78 -13.82
CA GLU A 37 7.70 6.84 -13.89
C GLU A 37 7.45 7.96 -12.83
N GLY A 38 6.46 7.79 -11.95
CA GLY A 38 6.12 8.75 -10.90
C GLY A 38 6.75 8.45 -9.54
N ASP A 39 6.46 9.30 -8.56
CA ASP A 39 6.85 9.06 -7.15
C ASP A 39 5.80 8.21 -6.44
N LEU A 40 6.25 7.18 -5.70
CA LEU A 40 5.38 6.28 -4.94
C LEU A 40 4.54 7.03 -3.90
N GLU A 41 5.09 8.12 -3.34
CA GLU A 41 4.43 8.99 -2.36
C GLU A 41 3.15 9.64 -2.92
N GLU A 42 3.05 9.85 -4.24
CA GLU A 42 1.89 10.50 -4.86
C GLU A 42 0.71 9.54 -5.12
N VAL A 43 0.99 8.24 -5.17
CA VAL A 43 0.02 7.18 -5.54
C VAL A 43 -0.42 6.32 -4.36
N ILE A 44 0.29 6.42 -3.24
CA ILE A 44 -0.07 5.77 -1.98
C ILE A 44 -1.16 6.61 -1.30
N ALA A 45 -2.30 5.99 -1.01
CA ALA A 45 -3.46 6.64 -0.41
C ALA A 45 -3.26 6.94 1.09
N ALA A 46 -2.33 6.25 1.73
CA ALA A 46 -1.97 6.44 3.13
C ALA A 46 -0.49 6.08 3.35
N GLU A 47 0.29 7.02 3.89
CA GLU A 47 1.71 6.84 4.28
C GLU A 47 1.89 5.88 5.48
N ASP A 48 0.85 5.14 5.86
CA ASP A 48 0.85 4.18 6.96
C ASP A 48 0.75 2.76 6.39
N ILE A 49 1.60 1.86 6.90
CA ILE A 49 1.49 0.42 6.67
C ILE A 49 0.36 -0.09 7.57
N PHE A 50 -0.56 -0.89 7.02
CA PHE A 50 -1.65 -1.48 7.80
C PHE A 50 -1.47 -3.01 7.88
N GLU A 51 -1.79 -3.58 9.04
CA GLU A 51 -1.98 -5.04 9.17
C GLU A 51 -3.32 -5.44 8.53
N ASN A 52 -4.30 -4.52 8.57
CA ASN A 52 -5.59 -4.67 7.92
C ASN A 52 -6.17 -3.32 7.46
N ALA A 53 -5.99 -2.99 6.18
CA ALA A 53 -6.44 -1.71 5.63
C ALA A 53 -7.97 -1.52 5.68
N SER A 54 -8.75 -2.62 5.65
CA SER A 54 -10.22 -2.56 5.74
C SER A 54 -10.75 -2.25 7.14
N ARG A 55 -9.94 -2.46 8.19
CA ARG A 55 -10.30 -2.18 9.59
C ARG A 55 -9.58 -0.96 10.17
N GLY A 56 -8.55 -0.45 9.49
CA GLY A 56 -7.71 0.63 10.00
C GLY A 56 -6.75 0.20 11.10
N ASP A 57 -6.50 -1.11 11.24
CA ASP A 57 -5.55 -1.64 12.21
C ASP A 57 -4.12 -1.41 11.71
N ARG A 58 -3.33 -0.67 12.50
CA ARG A 58 -1.90 -0.42 12.24
C ARG A 58 -1.07 -1.49 12.96
N PRO A 59 0.01 -1.99 12.33
CA PRO A 59 0.95 -2.89 13.00
C PRO A 59 1.64 -2.17 14.16
N ALA A 60 2.21 -2.93 15.09
CA ALA A 60 3.03 -2.35 16.15
C ALA A 60 4.29 -1.71 15.53
N GLU A 61 4.73 -0.57 16.06
CA GLU A 61 5.95 0.13 15.56
C GLU A 61 7.20 -0.77 15.59
N GLU A 62 7.22 -1.79 16.45
CA GLU A 62 8.31 -2.77 16.58
C GLU A 62 8.45 -3.73 15.36
N ASP A 63 7.39 -3.89 14.56
CA ASP A 63 7.37 -4.75 13.37
C ASP A 63 7.82 -3.99 12.09
N LEU A 64 8.05 -2.67 12.20
CA LEU A 64 8.45 -1.79 11.09
C LEU A 64 9.96 -1.53 11.01
N GLU A 65 10.76 -1.98 12.00
CA GLU A 65 12.23 -1.79 12.07
C GLU A 65 13.05 -2.86 11.32
#